data_AF-A0A956EI65-F1
#
_entry.id   AF-A0A956EI65-F1
#
_cell.length_a   1.000
_cell.length_b   1.000
_cell.length_c   1.000
_cell.angle_alpha   90.00
_cell.angle_beta   90.00
_cell.angle_gamma   90.00
#
_symmetry.space_group_name_H-M   'P 1'
#
loop_
_entity.id
_entity.type
_entity.pdbx_description
1 polymer ?
#
loop_
_entity_poly.entity_id
_entity_poly.type
_entity_poly.pdbx_seq_one_letter_code
_entity_poly.pdbx_strand_id
1 'polypeptide(L)' 'MSDPSLYNRLPEIFRIRDAEEADAAPLAAFLGVIEAALGEVRADIEALYDDLFIETCAPWVIPYLADL' A
#
# COMPACT_ATOMS: atom_id res chain seq x y z
N MET A 1 10.22 6.26 -0.59
CA MET A 1 10.94 5.19 0.13
C MET A 1 10.04 3.97 0.09
N SER A 2 10.49 2.84 -0.45
CA SER A 2 9.68 1.61 -0.41
C SER A 2 9.54 1.20 1.05
N ASP A 3 8.31 1.20 1.55
CA ASP A 3 8.00 0.72 2.89
C ASP A 3 8.41 -0.77 2.97
N PRO A 4 9.08 -1.23 4.05
CA PRO A 4 9.44 -2.65 4.16
C PRO A 4 8.17 -3.50 4.14
N SER A 5 8.26 -4.62 3.41
CA SER A 5 7.09 -5.47 3.17
C SER A 5 6.44 -5.92 4.47
N LEU A 6 5.13 -6.15 4.45
CA LEU A 6 4.40 -6.64 5.63
C LEU A 6 5.02 -7.92 6.19
N TYR A 7 5.49 -8.82 5.32
CA TYR A 7 6.17 -10.04 5.73
C TYR A 7 7.43 -9.74 6.55
N ASN A 8 8.23 -8.74 6.15
CA ASN A 8 9.45 -8.34 6.86
C ASN A 8 9.20 -7.71 8.23
N ARG A 9 7.97 -7.25 8.49
CA ARG A 9 7.57 -6.72 9.81
C ARG A 9 7.19 -7.80 10.81
N LEU A 10 7.00 -9.04 10.35
CA LEU A 10 6.68 -10.15 11.23
C LEU A 10 7.86 -10.50 12.14
N PRO A 11 7.60 -10.92 13.40
CA PRO A 11 8.59 -11.55 14.23
C PRO A 11 9.30 -12.70 13.48
N GLU A 12 10.61 -12.80 13.69
CA GLU A 12 11.48 -13.74 12.96
C GLU A 12 11.00 -15.19 13.01
N ILE A 13 10.42 -15.62 14.14
CA ILE A 13 9.89 -16.98 14.30
C ILE A 13 8.83 -17.36 13.24
N PHE A 14 7.98 -16.43 12.81
CA PHE A 14 6.98 -16.72 11.79
C PHE A 14 7.60 -16.84 10.41
N ARG A 15 8.64 -16.04 10.14
CA ARG A 15 9.37 -16.09 8.86
C ARG A 15 10.20 -17.37 8.71
N ILE A 16 10.80 -17.84 9.81
CA ILE A 16 11.52 -19.13 9.84
C ILE A 16 10.54 -20.27 9.56
N ARG A 17 9.42 -20.30 10.28
CA ARG A 17 8.42 -21.36 10.14
C ARG A 17 7.80 -21.40 8.74
N ASP A 18 7.51 -20.24 8.16
CA ASP A 18 6.98 -20.16 6.79
C ASP A 18 7.99 -20.65 5.74
N ALA A 19 9.29 -20.44 5.97
CA ALA A 19 10.35 -20.93 5.10
C ALA A 19 10.61 -22.44 5.22
N GLU A 20 10.19 -23.07 6.33
CA GLU A 20 10.27 -24.53 6.53
C GLU A 20 9.14 -25.29 5.81
N GLU A 21 8.07 -24.60 5.42
CA GLU A 21 6.96 -25.19 4.65
C GLU A 21 7.41 -25.51 3.22
N ALA A 22 7.21 -26.76 2.79
CA ALA A 22 7.68 -27.25 1.49
C ALA A 22 6.97 -26.58 0.29
N ASP A 23 5.77 -26.01 0.51
CA ASP A 23 4.85 -25.52 -0.52
C ASP A 23 4.94 -24.00 -0.77
N ALA A 24 6.16 -23.44 -0.69
CA ALA A 24 6.49 -22.07 -1.15
C ALA A 24 6.04 -20.89 -0.27
N ALA A 25 6.31 -20.95 1.04
CA ALA A 25 6.14 -19.80 1.96
C ALA A 25 4.72 -19.19 1.90
N PRO A 26 3.69 -19.98 2.28
CA PRO A 26 2.28 -19.61 2.12
C PRO A 26 1.91 -18.30 2.85
N LEU A 27 2.54 -17.97 3.97
CA LEU A 27 2.30 -16.72 4.69
C LEU A 27 2.86 -15.52 3.92
N ALA A 28 4.06 -15.65 3.34
CA ALA A 28 4.63 -14.62 2.46
C ALA A 28 3.73 -14.38 1.24
N ALA A 29 3.22 -15.44 0.61
CA ALA A 29 2.32 -15.33 -0.53
C ALA A 29 0.99 -14.64 -0.16
N PHE A 30 0.38 -15.04 0.95
CA PHE A 30 -0.85 -14.42 1.44
C PHE A 30 -0.67 -12.94 1.77
N LEU A 31 0.41 -12.58 2.48
CA LEU A 31 0.70 -11.19 2.79
C LEU A 31 1.03 -10.35 1.55
N GLY A 32 1.62 -10.96 0.51
CA GLY A 32 1.84 -10.28 -0.77
C GLY A 32 0.54 -9.82 -1.43
N VAL A 33 -0.53 -10.62 -1.37
CA VAL A 33 -1.86 -10.23 -1.89
C VAL A 33 -2.44 -9.07 -1.09
N ILE A 34 -2.32 -9.12 0.24
CA ILE A 34 -2.80 -8.03 1.12
C ILE A 34 -2.02 -6.73 0.86
N GLU A 35 -0.71 -6.84 0.69
CA GLU A 35 0.17 -5.70 0.44
C GLU A 35 -0.16 -5.01 -0.88
N ALA A 36 -0.48 -5.76 -1.94
CA ALA A 36 -0.95 -5.17 -3.19
C ALA A 36 -2.21 -4.33 -2.99
N ALA A 37 -3.22 -4.86 -2.29
CA ALA A 37 -4.44 -4.12 -2.00
C ALA A 37 -4.19 -2.88 -1.13
N LEU A 38 -3.31 -2.96 -0.13
CA LEU A 38 -2.92 -1.81 0.68
C LEU A 38 -2.14 -0.76 -0.11
N GLY A 39 -1.37 -1.19 -1.12
CA GLY A 39 -0.69 -0.30 -2.05
C GLY A 39 -1.67 0.58 -2.81
N GLU A 40 -2.72 -0.01 -3.37
CA GLU A 40 -3.78 0.72 -4.07
C GLU A 40 -4.52 1.70 -3.16
N VAL A 41 -4.91 1.25 -1.95
CA VAL A 41 -5.57 2.14 -0.97
C VAL A 41 -4.66 3.31 -0.58
N ARG A 42 -3.36 3.08 -0.43
CA ARG A 42 -2.40 4.14 -0.11
C ARG A 42 -2.27 5.14 -1.27
N ALA A 43 -2.18 4.65 -2.50
CA ALA A 43 -2.09 5.48 -3.69
C ALA A 43 -3.35 6.35 -3.86
N ASP A 44 -4.52 5.79 -3.58
CA ASP A 44 -5.78 6.52 -3.61
C ASP A 44 -5.82 7.63 -2.54
N ILE A 45 -5.38 7.32 -1.30
CA ILE A 45 -5.26 8.33 -0.24
C ILE A 45 -4.25 9.43 -0.62
N GLU A 46 -3.13 9.09 -1.24
CA GLU A 46 -2.14 10.06 -1.71
C GLU A 46 -2.74 10.97 -2.79
N ALA A 47 -3.49 10.41 -3.74
CA ALA A 47 -4.24 11.18 -4.73
C ALA A 47 -5.27 12.12 -4.08
N LEU A 48 -5.99 11.68 -3.04
CA LEU A 48 -6.90 12.55 -2.30
C LEU A 48 -6.18 13.71 -1.59
N TYR A 49 -4.94 13.51 -1.15
CA TYR A 49 -4.12 14.59 -0.59
C TYR A 49 -3.62 15.54 -1.68
N ASP A 50 -3.24 15.03 -2.86
CA ASP A 50 -2.87 15.85 -4.01
C ASP A 50 -4.03 16.74 -4.47
N ASP A 51 -5.27 16.24 -4.35
CA ASP A 51 -6.50 16.95 -4.68
C ASP A 51 -6.83 18.14 -3.75
N LEU A 52 -6.05 18.35 -2.68
CA LEU A 52 -6.25 19.49 -1.77
C LEU A 52 -5.66 20.81 -2.30
N PHE A 53 -4.74 20.79 -3.26
CA PHE A 53 -4.03 21.98 -3.74
C PHE A 53 -4.14 22.12 -5.26
N ILE A 54 -4.28 23.37 -5.74
CA ILE A 54 -4.49 23.65 -7.17
C ILE A 54 -3.32 23.20 -8.04
N GLU A 55 -2.11 23.19 -7.49
CA GLU A 55 -0.87 22.82 -8.17
C GLU A 55 -0.75 21.32 -8.44
N THR A 56 -1.39 20.48 -7.61
CA THR A 56 -1.24 19.01 -7.62
C THR A 56 -2.53 18.28 -7.95
N CYS A 57 -3.69 18.92 -7.77
CA CYS A 57 -4.99 18.29 -7.95
C CYS A 57 -5.24 17.81 -9.37
N ALA A 58 -6.07 16.78 -9.49
CA ALA A 58 -6.56 16.34 -10.78
C ALA A 58 -7.42 17.44 -11.46
N PRO A 59 -7.38 17.58 -12.80
CA PRO A 59 -8.09 18.66 -13.50
C PRO A 59 -9.61 18.71 -13.24
N TRP A 60 -10.22 17.57 -12.93
CA TRP A 60 -11.65 17.48 -12.63
C TRP A 60 -12.02 18.07 -11.26
N VAL A 61 -11.05 18.26 -10.36
CA VAL A 61 -11.23 18.80 -9.01
C VAL A 61 -11.23 20.34 -9.02
N ILE A 62 -10.53 20.96 -9.98
CA ILE A 62 -10.38 22.43 -10.10
C ILE A 62 -11.72 23.20 -9.96
N PRO A 63 -12.82 22.81 -10.64
CA PRO A 63 -14.08 23.53 -10.52
C PRO A 63 -14.63 23.56 -9.09
N TYR A 64 -14.36 22.52 -8.28
CA TYR A 64 -14.79 22.43 -6.89
C TYR A 64 -13.92 23.26 -5.95
N LEU A 65 -12.61 23.37 -6.22
CA LEU A 65 -11.71 24.23 -5.45
C LEU A 65 -11.94 25.72 -5.73
N ALA A 66 -12.28 26.09 -6.97
CA ALA A 66 -12.49 27.48 -7.37
C ALA A 66 -13.82 28.09 -6.89
N ASP A 67 -14.74 27.27 -6.38
CA ASP A 67 -16.04 27.70 -5.85
C ASP A 67 -15.96 28.15 -4.37
N LEU A 68 -14.85 27.83 -3.67
CA LEU A 68 -14.61 28.17 -2.27
C LEU A 68 -13.97 29.57 -2.09
#